data_AF-A0A1Z4I8P0-F1
#
_entry.id   AF-A0A1Z4I8P0-F1
#
_cell.length_a   1.000
_cell.length_b   1.000
_cell.length_c   1.000
_cell.angle_alpha   90.00
_cell.angle_beta   90.00
_cell.angle_gamma   90.00
#
_symmetry.space_group_name_H-M   'P 1'
#
loop_
_entity.id
_entity.type
_entity.pdbx_description
1 polymer ?
#
loop_
_entity_poly.entity_id
_entity_poly.type
_entity_poly.pdbx_seq_one_letter_code
_entity_poly.pdbx_strand_id
1 'polypeptide(L)'
;MGSKYFQELRVYKLAEKLADEIWKIVNDWDIFAKNTIGTQIVRSADSIGANIAEGVGRGSFQDNKRFIKIARGSLNETQHWLRRAYTRKLLTIEQVDKLKLMINDLAPQLNSYLKSVGNNVEQ
;
A
#
# COMPACT_ATOMS: atom_id res chain seq x y z
N MET A 1 7.77 0.93 -27.19
CA MET A 1 7.95 0.38 -25.83
C MET A 1 6.57 0.09 -25.26
N GLY A 2 6.26 -1.16 -24.94
CA GLY A 2 4.93 -1.54 -24.46
C GLY A 2 4.58 -0.77 -23.19
N SER A 3 3.37 -0.20 -23.16
CA SER A 3 2.78 0.33 -21.94
C SER A 3 2.88 -0.75 -20.85
N LYS A 4 3.70 -0.52 -19.82
CA LYS A 4 3.80 -1.44 -18.71
C LYS A 4 2.52 -1.29 -17.89
N TYR A 5 1.58 -2.20 -18.08
CA TYR A 5 0.35 -2.25 -17.30
C TYR A 5 0.72 -2.25 -15.82
N PHE A 6 0.09 -1.37 -15.03
CA PHE A 6 0.43 -1.21 -13.61
C PHE A 6 0.29 -2.53 -12.84
N GLN A 7 -0.61 -3.41 -13.30
CA GLN A 7 -0.85 -4.75 -12.78
C GLN A 7 0.39 -5.66 -12.84
N GLU A 8 1.33 -5.39 -13.75
CA GLU A 8 2.58 -6.15 -13.86
C GLU A 8 3.65 -5.67 -12.86
N LEU A 9 3.48 -4.49 -12.28
CA LEU A 9 4.45 -3.93 -11.35
C LEU A 9 4.47 -4.74 -10.05
N ARG A 10 5.65 -5.24 -9.67
CA ARG A 10 5.85 -5.94 -8.40
C ARG A 10 5.36 -5.11 -7.21
N VAL A 11 5.65 -3.80 -7.21
CA VAL A 11 5.22 -2.89 -6.14
C VAL A 11 3.69 -2.79 -6.04
N TYR A 12 2.97 -2.87 -7.16
CA TYR A 12 1.52 -2.86 -7.20
C TYR A 12 0.95 -4.17 -6.64
N LYS A 13 1.45 -5.33 -7.09
CA LYS A 13 1.02 -6.64 -6.58
C LYS A 13 1.24 -6.79 -5.07
N LEU A 14 2.33 -6.22 -4.54
CA LEU A 14 2.59 -6.19 -3.10
C LEU A 14 1.61 -5.29 -2.35
N ALA A 15 1.23 -4.15 -2.93
CA ALA A 15 0.23 -3.26 -2.36
C ALA A 15 -1.16 -3.93 -2.31
N GLU A 16 -1.60 -4.59 -3.38
CA GLU A 16 -2.85 -5.37 -3.41
C GLU A 16 -2.85 -6.45 -2.35
N LYS A 17 -1.76 -7.24 -2.27
CA LYS A 17 -1.66 -8.32 -1.28
C LYS A 17 -1.80 -7.79 0.15
N LEU A 18 -1.17 -6.64 0.46
CA LEU A 18 -1.29 -5.98 1.77
C LEU A 18 -2.71 -5.51 2.04
N ALA A 19 -3.35 -4.86 1.06
CA ALA A 19 -4.72 -4.39 1.17
C ALA A 19 -5.71 -5.54 1.40
N ASP A 20 -5.61 -6.62 0.63
CA ASP A 20 -6.47 -7.80 0.76
C ASP A 20 -6.31 -8.51 2.12
N GLU A 21 -5.08 -8.59 2.62
CA GLU A 21 -4.83 -9.18 3.94
C GLU A 21 -5.44 -8.33 5.06
N ILE A 22 -5.27 -7.01 4.97
CA ILE A 22 -5.87 -6.06 5.91
C ILE A 22 -7.39 -6.14 5.85
N TRP A 23 -7.98 -6.18 4.65
CA TRP A 23 -9.42 -6.31 4.47
C TRP A 23 -9.97 -7.56 5.17
N LYS A 24 -9.33 -8.72 4.95
CA LYS A 24 -9.73 -9.98 5.58
C LYS A 24 -9.71 -9.87 7.11
N ILE A 25 -8.62 -9.35 7.68
CA ILE A 25 -8.49 -9.17 9.13
C ILE A 25 -9.58 -8.24 9.68
N VAL A 26 -9.79 -7.09 9.04
CA VAL A 26 -10.78 -6.08 9.48
C VAL A 26 -12.22 -6.59 9.32
N ASN A 27 -12.48 -7.44 8.32
CA ASN A 27 -13.80 -8.00 8.09
C ASN A 27 -14.26 -8.89 9.26
N ASP A 28 -13.34 -9.47 10.01
CA ASP A 28 -13.64 -10.31 11.18
C ASP A 28 -13.82 -9.51 12.48
N TRP A 29 -13.64 -8.18 12.44
CA TRP A 29 -13.80 -7.33 13.63
C TRP A 29 -15.27 -6.98 13.93
N ASP A 30 -15.54 -6.74 15.21
CA ASP A 30 -16.82 -6.19 15.67
C ASP A 30 -17.14 -4.84 15.03
N ILE A 31 -18.44 -4.54 14.93
CA ILE A 31 -18.96 -3.40 14.19
C ILE A 31 -18.35 -2.05 14.61
N PHE A 32 -18.11 -1.83 15.90
CA PHE A 32 -17.52 -0.58 16.40
C PHE A 32 -16.08 -0.41 15.91
N ALA A 33 -15.25 -1.45 16.02
CA ALA A 33 -13.86 -1.41 15.57
C ALA A 33 -13.80 -1.30 14.04
N LYS A 34 -14.63 -2.06 13.33
CA LYS A 34 -14.77 -2.04 11.87
C LYS A 34 -15.12 -0.64 11.37
N ASN A 35 -16.18 -0.02 11.90
CA ASN A 35 -16.67 1.28 11.43
C ASN A 35 -15.76 2.45 11.81
N THR A 36 -14.93 2.30 12.84
CA THR A 36 -14.00 3.35 13.27
C THR A 36 -12.64 3.19 12.60
N ILE A 37 -11.75 2.39 13.17
CA ILE A 37 -10.39 2.24 12.65
C ILE A 37 -10.26 1.19 11.55
N GLY A 38 -11.14 0.21 11.49
CA GLY A 38 -11.17 -0.76 10.40
C GLY A 38 -11.27 -0.06 9.05
N THR A 39 -12.28 0.80 8.89
CA THR A 39 -12.47 1.64 7.70
C THR A 39 -11.25 2.49 7.38
N GLN A 40 -10.58 3.07 8.40
CA GLN A 40 -9.40 3.91 8.17
C GLN A 40 -8.19 3.10 7.67
N ILE A 41 -7.93 1.93 8.26
CA ILE A 41 -6.83 1.05 7.83
C ILE A 41 -7.08 0.55 6.41
N VAL A 42 -8.31 0.07 6.13
CA VAL A 42 -8.68 -0.44 4.81
C VAL A 42 -8.50 0.64 3.75
N ARG A 43 -9.08 1.84 3.95
CA ARG A 43 -8.98 2.94 2.97
C ARG A 43 -7.55 3.38 2.73
N SER A 44 -6.73 3.47 3.79
CA SER A 44 -5.33 3.84 3.64
C SER A 44 -4.51 2.75 2.94
N ALA A 45 -4.79 1.46 3.18
CA ALA A 45 -4.13 0.36 2.49
C ALA A 45 -4.51 0.30 1.00
N ASP A 46 -5.80 0.36 0.67
CA ASP A 46 -6.32 0.36 -0.71
C ASP A 46 -5.74 1.54 -1.52
N SER A 47 -5.61 2.69 -0.86
CA SER A 47 -5.05 3.91 -1.45
C SER A 47 -3.61 3.73 -1.96
N ILE A 48 -2.83 2.81 -1.40
CA ILE A 48 -1.46 2.56 -1.87
C ILE A 48 -1.50 2.05 -3.32
N GLY A 49 -2.28 0.99 -3.58
CA GLY A 49 -2.44 0.42 -4.92
C GLY A 49 -3.11 1.38 -5.89
N ALA A 50 -4.17 2.06 -5.42
CA ALA A 50 -4.90 3.05 -6.23
C ALA A 50 -3.99 4.17 -6.74
N ASN A 51 -3.13 4.73 -5.87
CA ASN A 51 -2.19 5.77 -6.28
C ASN A 51 -1.09 5.24 -7.22
N ILE A 52 -0.63 3.99 -7.06
CA ILE A 52 0.31 3.40 -8.03
C ILE A 52 -0.33 3.29 -9.42
N ALA A 53 -1.55 2.75 -9.50
CA ALA A 53 -2.28 2.61 -10.75
C ALA A 53 -2.55 3.96 -11.41
N GLU A 54 -3.02 4.93 -10.62
CA GLU A 54 -3.28 6.29 -11.10
C GLU A 54 -1.99 6.96 -11.61
N GLY A 55 -0.90 6.87 -10.86
CA GLY A 55 0.39 7.43 -11.26
C GLY A 55 0.90 6.90 -12.61
N VAL A 56 0.74 5.59 -12.86
CA VAL A 56 1.10 4.97 -14.15
C VAL A 56 0.23 5.51 -15.29
N GLY A 57 -1.06 5.75 -15.04
CA GLY A 57 -2.02 6.23 -16.04
C GLY A 57 -1.91 7.71 -16.41
N ARG A 58 -1.15 8.54 -15.67
CA ARG A 58 -1.09 10.00 -15.88
C ARG A 58 -0.23 10.44 -17.08
N GLY A 59 0.55 9.54 -17.70
CA GLY A 59 1.29 9.83 -18.93
C GLY A 59 2.57 10.68 -18.78
N SER A 60 2.84 11.23 -17.59
CA SER A 60 4.09 11.97 -17.29
C SER A 60 4.87 11.34 -16.14
N PHE A 61 6.21 11.37 -16.22
CA PHE A 61 7.06 10.87 -15.14
C PHE A 61 6.94 11.70 -13.86
N GLN A 62 6.69 13.01 -13.98
CA GLN A 62 6.53 13.91 -12.83
C GLN A 62 5.26 13.57 -12.05
N ASP A 63 4.14 13.37 -12.74
CA ASP A 63 2.89 12.97 -12.10
C ASP A 63 2.99 11.58 -11.49
N ASN A 64 3.58 10.62 -12.22
CA ASN A 64 3.80 9.28 -11.66
C ASN A 64 4.60 9.35 -10.35
N LYS A 65 5.71 10.11 -10.30
CA LYS A 65 6.48 10.34 -9.06
C LYS A 65 5.63 10.97 -7.95
N ARG A 66 4.76 11.93 -8.28
CA ARG A 66 3.86 12.58 -7.31
C ARG A 66 2.91 11.55 -6.69
N PHE A 67 2.25 10.73 -7.51
CA PHE A 67 1.33 9.70 -7.05
C PHE A 67 2.05 8.62 -6.21
N ILE A 68 3.28 8.23 -6.56
CA ILE A 68 4.06 7.31 -5.72
C ILE A 68 4.45 7.92 -4.37
N LYS A 69 4.68 9.23 -4.28
CA LYS A 69 4.83 9.90 -2.97
C LYS A 69 3.55 9.84 -2.15
N ILE A 70 2.38 9.98 -2.78
CA ILE A 70 1.09 9.82 -2.10
C ILE A 70 0.92 8.37 -1.61
N ALA A 71 1.22 7.36 -2.44
CA ALA A 71 1.18 5.96 -2.05
C ALA A 71 2.07 5.65 -0.83
N ARG A 72 3.26 6.28 -0.73
CA ARG A 72 4.12 6.21 0.47
C ARG A 72 3.47 6.85 1.69
N GLY A 73 2.78 7.97 1.51
CA GLY A 73 1.96 8.59 2.56
C GLY A 73 0.87 7.65 3.07
N SER A 74 0.12 7.02 2.16
CA SER A 74 -0.90 6.02 2.48
C SER A 74 -0.33 4.80 3.23
N LEU A 75 0.88 4.35 2.88
CA LEU A 75 1.57 3.28 3.63
C LEU A 75 1.95 3.70 5.05
N ASN A 76 2.36 4.96 5.26
CA ASN A 76 2.64 5.47 6.61
C ASN A 76 1.35 5.56 7.44
N GLU A 77 0.25 5.99 6.83
CA GLU A 77 -1.06 6.04 7.48
C GLU A 77 -1.57 4.62 7.82
N THR A 78 -1.41 3.66 6.91
CA THR A 78 -1.71 2.24 7.14
C THR A 78 -0.95 1.73 8.37
N GLN A 79 0.36 1.98 8.45
CA GLN A 79 1.19 1.60 9.60
C GLN A 79 0.75 2.28 10.89
N HIS A 80 0.38 3.57 10.84
CA HIS A 80 -0.16 4.28 12.00
C HIS A 80 -1.38 3.54 12.55
N TRP A 81 -2.36 3.25 11.70
CA TRP A 81 -3.59 2.63 12.13
C TRP A 81 -3.41 1.17 12.56
N LEU A 82 -2.51 0.41 11.93
CA LEU A 82 -2.13 -0.93 12.40
C LEU A 82 -1.52 -0.89 13.81
N ARG A 83 -0.71 0.11 14.13
CA ARG A 83 -0.22 0.31 15.51
C ARG A 83 -1.38 0.61 16.48
N ARG A 84 -2.38 1.40 16.06
CA ARG A 84 -3.58 1.66 16.89
C ARG A 84 -4.40 0.39 17.11
N ALA A 85 -4.58 -0.42 16.07
CA ALA A 85 -5.29 -1.70 16.14
C ALA A 85 -4.59 -2.68 17.10
N TYR A 86 -3.26 -2.79 17.02
CA TYR A 86 -2.48 -3.60 17.95
C TYR A 86 -2.63 -3.13 19.40
N THR A 87 -2.50 -1.83 19.68
CA THR A 87 -2.71 -1.27 21.04
C THR A 87 -4.12 -1.55 21.57
N ARG A 88 -5.12 -1.64 20.69
CA ARG A 88 -6.51 -1.97 21.02
C ARG A 88 -6.81 -3.47 21.06
N LYS A 89 -5.77 -4.32 20.92
CA LYS A 89 -5.87 -5.79 20.93
C LYS A 89 -6.79 -6.35 19.84
N LEU A 90 -6.84 -5.67 18.69
CA LEU A 90 -7.62 -6.12 17.52
C LEU A 90 -6.81 -6.99 16.55
N LEU A 91 -5.51 -7.17 16.82
CA LEU A 91 -4.61 -7.97 16.01
C LEU A 91 -3.96 -9.04 16.88
N THR A 92 -3.88 -10.27 16.36
CA THR A 92 -3.07 -11.33 16.95
C THR A 92 -1.59 -11.12 16.66
N ILE A 93 -0.71 -11.83 17.37
CA ILE A 93 0.73 -11.76 17.14
C ILE A 93 1.07 -12.28 15.73
N GLU A 94 0.43 -13.36 15.29
CA GLU A 94 0.62 -13.94 13.97
C GLU A 94 0.21 -12.97 12.85
N GLN A 95 -0.91 -12.26 13.04
CA GLN A 95 -1.35 -11.22 12.10
C GLN A 95 -0.35 -10.06 12.06
N VAL A 96 0.14 -9.61 13.21
CA VAL A 96 1.14 -8.54 13.28
C VAL A 96 2.43 -8.93 12.56
N ASP A 97 2.93 -10.14 12.79
CA ASP A 97 4.19 -10.58 12.17
C ASP A 97 4.04 -10.78 10.67
N LYS A 98 2.91 -11.34 10.22
CA LYS A 98 2.58 -11.44 8.79
C LYS A 98 2.52 -10.06 8.12
N LEU A 99 1.80 -9.10 8.72
CA LEU A 99 1.68 -7.74 8.18
C LEU A 99 3.03 -7.01 8.15
N LYS A 100 3.87 -7.18 9.18
CA LYS A 100 5.23 -6.61 9.21
C LYS A 100 6.08 -7.11 8.04
N LEU A 101 6.06 -8.40 7.74
CA LEU A 101 6.81 -8.95 6.59
C LEU A 101 6.36 -8.30 5.28
N MET A 102 5.04 -8.17 5.08
CA MET A 102 4.48 -7.55 3.88
C MET A 102 4.84 -6.07 3.75
N ILE A 103 4.83 -5.33 4.86
CA ILE A 103 5.23 -3.91 4.90
C ILE A 103 6.73 -3.76 4.62
N ASN A 104 7.57 -4.62 5.21
CA ASN A 104 9.02 -4.63 5.00
C ASN A 104 9.40 -4.96 3.56
N ASP A 105 8.57 -5.74 2.87
CA ASP A 105 8.72 -6.00 1.43
C ASP A 105 8.24 -4.82 0.57
N LEU A 106 7.11 -4.19 0.92
CA LEU A 106 6.49 -3.14 0.12
C LEU A 106 7.22 -1.79 0.19
N ALA A 107 7.60 -1.36 1.40
CA ALA A 107 8.24 -0.06 1.62
C ALA A 107 9.50 0.18 0.75
N PRO A 108 10.48 -0.74 0.66
CA PRO A 108 11.62 -0.55 -0.21
C PRO A 108 11.23 -0.58 -1.69
N GLN A 109 10.22 -1.36 -2.09
CA GLN A 109 9.76 -1.42 -3.49
C GLN A 109 9.12 -0.10 -3.95
N LEU A 110 8.36 0.58 -3.07
CA LEU A 110 7.86 1.93 -3.34
C LEU A 110 9.01 2.92 -3.57
N ASN A 111 10.07 2.84 -2.76
CA ASN A 111 11.23 3.71 -2.91
C ASN A 111 12.02 3.41 -4.18
N SER A 112 12.25 2.14 -4.49
CA SER A 112 12.94 1.71 -5.71
C SER A 112 12.14 2.11 -6.96
N TYR A 113 10.82 1.93 -6.96
CA TYR A 113 9.96 2.35 -8.06
C TYR A 113 9.97 3.88 -8.24
N LEU A 114 9.86 4.65 -7.17
CA LEU A 114 9.97 6.12 -7.22
C LEU A 114 11.27 6.58 -7.88
N LYS A 115 12.39 5.90 -7.57
CA LYS A 115 13.70 6.18 -8.14
C LYS A 115 13.81 5.74 -9.60
N SER A 116 13.13 4.67 -10.02
CA SER A 116 13.21 4.17 -11.40
C SER A 116 12.34 4.99 -12.38
N VAL A 117 11.25 5.61 -11.91
CA VAL A 117 10.38 6.43 -12.76
C VAL A 117 11.20 7.56 -13.42
N GLY A 118 11.17 7.64 -14.75
CA GLY A 118 11.89 8.65 -15.53
C GLY A 118 13.42 8.50 -15.53
N ASN A 119 13.97 7.41 -14.98
CA ASN A 119 15.40 7.10 -14.97
C ASN A 119 15.76 5.95 -15.93
N ASN A 120 14.98 5.75 -16.99
CA ASN A 120 15.49 4.99 -18.14
C ASN A 120 16.51 5.87 -18.85
N VAL A 121 17.77 5.76 -18.41
CA VAL A 121 18.91 6.03 -19.27
C VAL A 121 18.76 5.07 -20.44
N GLU A 122 18.73 5.63 -21.64
CA GLU A 122 18.84 4.93 -22.91
C GLU A 122 19.84 3.77 -22.79
N GLN A 123 19.38 2.56 -23.13
CA GLN A 123 20.24 1.56 -23.75
C GLN A 123 19.83 1.48 -25.21
#